data_AF-A0A9E5UF71-F1
#
_entry.id   AF-A0A9E5UF71-F1
#
_cell.length_a   1.000
_cell.length_b   1.000
_cell.length_c   1.000
_cell.angle_alpha   90.00
_cell.angle_beta   90.00
_cell.angle_gamma   90.00
#
_symmetry.space_group_name_H-M   'P 1'
#
loop_
_entity.id
_entity.type
_entity.pdbx_description
1 polymer ?
#
loop_
_entity_poly.entity_id
_entity_poly.type
_entity_poly.pdbx_seq_one_letter_code
_entity_poly.pdbx_strand_id
1 'polypeptide(L)'
;MLIEEYGMLAIFLFALLPLPDDLILIPLGVLRYDLRKALISMFIGKTLMCTFVAYAGKYSYSIVAEIFASSGILGGAVSLVLLVVILYGMIKIDWTKLIRVREE
;
A
#
# COMPACT_ATOMS: atom_id res chain seq x y z
N MET A 1 21.41 21.60 -1.82
CA MET A 1 20.13 22.29 -1.60
C MET A 1 18.97 21.68 -2.38
N LEU A 2 19.08 21.31 -3.67
CA LEU A 2 17.96 20.65 -4.38
C LEU A 2 17.59 19.25 -3.86
N ILE A 3 18.55 18.45 -3.41
CA ILE A 3 18.30 17.06 -2.96
C ILE A 3 17.41 17.02 -1.70
N GLU A 4 17.47 18.05 -0.86
CA GLU A 4 16.66 18.16 0.38
C GLU A 4 15.19 18.54 0.16
N GLU A 5 14.86 19.08 -1.02
CA GLU A 5 13.50 19.54 -1.30
C GLU A 5 12.70 18.45 -2.01
N TYR A 6 13.33 17.77 -2.97
CA TYR A 6 12.73 16.62 -3.66
C TYR A 6 12.72 15.35 -2.81
N GLY A 7 13.65 15.18 -1.86
CA GLY A 7 13.66 14.05 -0.95
C GLY A 7 12.40 14.01 -0.07
N MET A 8 11.94 15.17 0.40
CA MET A 8 10.76 15.24 1.27
C MET A 8 9.45 14.95 0.52
N LEU A 9 9.32 15.46 -0.70
CA LEU A 9 8.19 15.18 -1.60
C LEU A 9 8.17 13.73 -2.08
N ALA A 10 9.33 13.14 -2.38
CA ALA A 10 9.44 11.74 -2.76
C ALA A 10 9.02 10.81 -1.60
N ILE A 11 9.48 11.09 -0.38
CA ILE A 11 9.07 10.34 0.82
C ILE A 11 7.57 10.48 1.07
N PHE A 12 7.02 11.69 0.90
CA PHE A 12 5.59 11.92 1.07
C PHE A 12 4.75 11.16 0.04
N LEU A 13 5.11 11.23 -1.24
CA LEU A 13 4.40 10.52 -2.32
C LEU A 13 4.50 9.00 -2.18
N PHE A 14 5.66 8.48 -1.76
CA PHE A 14 5.83 7.06 -1.53
C PHE A 14 5.17 6.55 -0.25
N ALA A 15 5.00 7.38 0.77
CA ALA A 15 4.20 7.05 1.94
C ALA A 15 2.68 7.16 1.65
N LEU A 16 2.31 7.93 0.63
CA LEU A 16 0.94 8.06 0.14
C LEU A 16 0.54 6.89 -0.78
N LEU A 17 1.45 6.45 -1.66
CA LEU A 17 1.30 5.19 -2.38
C LEU A 17 1.60 4.03 -1.41
N PRO A 18 0.91 2.89 -1.49
CA PRO A 18 1.21 1.71 -0.66
C PRO A 18 2.50 1.01 -1.16
N LEU A 19 3.62 1.75 -1.21
CA LEU A 19 4.93 1.21 -1.59
C LEU A 19 5.74 0.85 -0.33
N PRO A 20 6.72 -0.07 -0.46
CA PRO A 20 7.57 -0.45 0.66
C PRO A 20 8.44 0.72 1.09
N ASP A 21 8.12 1.30 2.25
CA ASP A 21 8.86 2.41 2.90
C ASP A 21 10.36 2.08 3.08
N ASP A 22 10.68 0.79 3.21
CA ASP A 22 12.04 0.26 3.37
C ASP A 22 12.93 0.53 2.15
N LEU A 23 12.34 0.65 0.95
CA LEU A 23 13.09 0.89 -0.29
C LEU A 23 13.69 2.30 -0.35
N ILE A 24 13.11 3.28 0.36
CA ILE A 24 13.58 4.67 0.39
C ILE A 24 14.52 4.92 1.57
N LEU A 25 14.25 4.30 2.71
CA LEU A 25 15.07 4.47 3.92
C LEU A 25 16.55 4.11 3.68
N ILE A 26 16.81 3.07 2.88
CA ILE A 26 18.16 2.62 2.54
C ILE A 26 18.96 3.70 1.77
N PRO A 27 18.53 4.19 0.59
CA PRO A 27 19.26 5.24 -0.13
C PRO A 27 19.30 6.57 0.63
N LEU A 28 18.26 6.93 1.38
CA LEU A 28 18.25 8.18 2.16
C LEU A 28 19.30 8.18 3.28
N GLY A 29 19.51 7.01 3.91
CA GLY A 29 20.56 6.80 4.91
C GLY A 29 21.97 6.91 4.31
N VAL A 30 22.18 6.36 3.11
CA VAL A 30 23.44 6.48 2.36
C VAL A 30 23.74 7.95 2.00
N LEU A 31 22.70 8.72 1.67
CA LEU A 31 22.80 10.16 1.35
C LEU A 31 22.96 11.06 2.59
N ARG A 32 23.06 10.50 3.81
CA ARG A 32 23.14 11.24 5.08
C ARG A 32 22.05 12.29 5.24
N TYR A 33 20.85 11.96 4.78
CA TYR A 33 19.71 12.85 4.91
C TYR A 33 19.29 13.01 6.38
N ASP A 34 18.76 14.17 6.75
CA ASP A 34 18.25 14.41 8.10
C ASP A 34 17.09 13.44 8.42
N LEU A 35 17.40 12.43 9.24
CA LEU A 35 16.45 11.41 9.69
C LEU A 35 15.18 12.03 10.29
N ARG A 36 15.30 13.17 10.98
CA ARG A 36 14.16 13.89 11.55
C ARG A 36 13.20 14.41 10.48
N LYS A 37 13.72 15.01 9.39
CA LYS A 37 12.90 15.51 8.29
C LYS A 37 12.22 14.36 7.54
N ALA A 38 12.95 13.27 7.32
CA ALA A 38 12.42 12.07 6.69
C ALA A 38 11.32 11.40 7.51
N LEU A 39 11.52 11.25 8.83
CA LEU A 39 10.53 10.68 9.75
C LEU A 39 9.25 11.51 9.80
N ILE A 40 9.35 12.84 9.88
CA ILE A 40 8.17 13.71 9.92
C ILE A 40 7.38 13.59 8.62
N SER A 41 8.05 13.61 7.47
CA SER A 41 7.38 13.46 6.16
C SER A 41 6.71 12.08 6.02
N MET A 42 7.41 11.01 6.40
CA MET A 42 6.88 9.64 6.37
C MET A 42 5.70 9.45 7.33
N PHE A 43 5.78 10.03 8.54
CA PHE A 43 4.71 9.96 9.53
C PHE A 43 3.43 10.65 9.03
N ILE A 44 3.57 11.83 8.41
CA ILE A 44 2.43 12.56 7.83
C ILE A 44 1.82 11.77 6.66
N GLY A 45 2.65 11.28 5.73
CA GLY A 45 2.19 10.49 4.59
C GLY A 45 1.47 9.21 5.02
N LYS A 46 2.04 8.48 5.98
CA LYS A 46 1.46 7.23 6.50
C LYS A 46 0.18 7.46 7.30
N THR A 47 0.11 8.55 8.06
CA THR A 47 -1.13 8.95 8.75
C THR A 47 -2.23 9.29 7.77
N LEU A 48 -1.91 10.02 6.68
CA LEU A 48 -2.87 10.32 5.62
C LEU A 48 -3.33 9.04 4.91
N MET A 49 -2.41 8.15 4.56
CA MET A 49 -2.74 6.87 3.94
C MET A 49 -3.67 6.05 4.83
N CYS A 50 -3.34 5.87 6.12
CA CYS A 50 -4.19 5.18 7.09
C CYS A 50 -5.56 5.87 7.24
N THR A 51 -5.61 7.21 7.22
CA THR A 51 -6.87 7.96 7.30
C THR A 51 -7.72 7.73 6.05
N PHE A 52 -7.13 7.79 4.86
CA PHE A 52 -7.83 7.49 3.60
C PHE A 52 -8.38 6.07 3.60
N VAL A 53 -7.59 5.08 4.01
CA VAL A 53 -8.02 3.69 4.13
C VAL A 53 -9.13 3.53 5.17
N ALA A 54 -9.04 4.19 6.33
CA ALA A 54 -10.06 4.16 7.35
C ALA A 54 -11.39 4.79 6.89
N TYR A 55 -11.33 5.93 6.19
CA TYR A 55 -12.52 6.56 5.62
C TYR A 55 -13.12 5.71 4.49
N ALA A 56 -12.29 5.16 3.59
CA ALA A 56 -12.75 4.24 2.56
C ALA A 56 -13.41 3.00 3.18
N GLY A 57 -12.81 2.43 4.23
CA GLY A 57 -13.39 1.34 5.00
C GLY A 57 -14.72 1.71 5.65
N LYS A 58 -14.85 2.90 6.24
CA LYS A 58 -16.11 3.38 6.84
C LYS A 58 -17.24 3.49 5.83
N TYR A 59 -16.98 4.06 4.65
CA TYR A 59 -17.99 4.15 3.59
C TYR A 59 -18.32 2.79 2.98
N SER A 60 -17.31 1.92 2.84
CA SER A 60 -17.50 0.55 2.36
C SER A 60 -18.20 -0.35 3.39
N TYR A 61 -18.09 -0.05 4.69
CA TYR A 61 -18.62 -0.90 5.75
C TYR A 61 -20.13 -1.06 5.64
N SER A 62 -20.87 0.01 5.32
CA SER A 62 -22.33 -0.06 5.15
C SER A 62 -22.73 -1.02 4.04
N ILE A 63 -22.04 -0.96 2.90
CA ILE A 63 -22.29 -1.80 1.72
C ILE A 63 -21.88 -3.24 2.01
N VAL A 64 -20.72 -3.45 2.64
CA VAL A 64 -20.22 -4.77 3.00
C VAL A 64 -21.12 -5.40 4.06
N ALA A 65 -21.55 -4.66 5.06
CA ALA A 65 -22.44 -5.16 6.11
C ALA A 65 -23.80 -5.59 5.54
N GLU A 66 -24.36 -4.84 4.59
CA GLU A 66 -25.62 -5.19 3.94
C GLU A 66 -25.50 -6.44 3.03
N ILE A 67 -24.40 -6.53 2.27
CA ILE A 67 -24.08 -7.72 1.45
C ILE A 67 -23.85 -8.96 2.33
N PHE A 68 -23.11 -8.83 3.44
CA PHE A 68 -22.82 -9.94 4.35
C PHE A 68 -24.04 -10.34 5.20
N ALA A 69 -24.90 -9.38 5.59
CA ALA A 69 -26.15 -9.67 6.30
C ALA A 69 -27.15 -10.44 5.42
N SER A 70 -27.19 -10.14 4.12
CA SER A 70 -28.04 -10.83 3.14
C SER A 70 -27.53 -12.23 2.75
N SER A 71 -26.21 -12.45 2.77
CA SER A 71 -25.57 -13.66 2.22
C SER A 71 -25.24 -14.77 3.24
N GLY A 72 -25.31 -14.50 4.55
CA GLY A 72 -25.11 -15.51 5.60
C GLY A 72 -23.77 -16.26 5.50
N ILE A 73 -23.74 -17.52 5.97
CA ILE A 73 -22.53 -18.38 5.99
C ILE A 73 -21.96 -18.61 4.57
N LEU A 74 -22.83 -18.57 3.54
CA LEU A 74 -22.43 -18.74 2.14
C LEU A 74 -21.60 -17.55 1.63
N GLY A 75 -21.94 -16.31 2.01
CA GLY A 75 -21.16 -15.13 1.65
C GLY A 75 -19.75 -15.15 2.24
N GLY A 76 -19.62 -15.57 3.50
CA GLY A 76 -18.33 -15.77 4.16
C GLY A 76 -17.49 -16.87 3.53
N ALA A 77 -18.10 -17.99 3.14
CA ALA A 77 -17.40 -19.07 2.46
C ALA A 77 -16.91 -18.63 1.06
N VAL A 78 -17.73 -17.90 0.30
CA VAL A 78 -17.34 -17.39 -1.02
C VAL A 78 -16.19 -16.39 -0.91
N SER A 79 -16.24 -15.45 0.05
CA SER A 79 -15.16 -14.47 0.22
C SER A 79 -13.84 -15.12 0.63
N LEU A 80 -13.89 -16.15 1.49
CA LEU A 80 -12.73 -16.95 1.88
C LEU A 80 -12.11 -17.67 0.67
N VAL A 81 -12.94 -18.34 -0.13
CA VAL A 81 -12.48 -19.05 -1.33
C VAL A 81 -11.86 -18.06 -2.32
N LEU A 82 -12.50 -16.93 -2.55
CA LEU A 82 -12.01 -15.89 -3.46
C LEU A 82 -10.66 -15.32 -2.98
N LEU A 83 -10.50 -15.10 -1.68
CA LEU A 83 -9.23 -14.68 -1.08
C LEU A 83 -8.13 -15.72 -1.29
N VAL A 84 -8.43 -17.01 -1.05
CA VAL A 84 -7.46 -18.10 -1.27
C VAL A 84 -7.06 -18.20 -2.74
N VAL A 85 -8.00 -18.03 -3.67
CA VAL A 85 -7.72 -18.02 -5.12
C VAL A 85 -6.80 -16.87 -5.50
N ILE A 86 -7.05 -15.66 -4.99
CA ILE A 86 -6.19 -14.49 -5.24
C ILE A 86 -4.79 -14.73 -4.70
N LEU A 87 -4.66 -15.21 -3.45
CA LEU A 87 -3.36 -15.50 -2.85
C LEU A 87 -2.59 -16.58 -3.62
N TYR A 88 -3.28 -17.64 -4.03
CA TYR A 88 -2.69 -18.67 -4.87
C TYR A 88 -2.20 -18.08 -6.19
N GLY A 89 -3.01 -17.25 -6.85
CA GLY A 89 -2.63 -16.52 -8.05
C GLY A 89 -1.38 -15.68 -7.85
N MET A 90 -1.31 -14.89 -6.76
CA MET A 90 -0.13 -14.07 -6.45
C MET A 90 1.15 -14.89 -6.31
N ILE A 91 1.09 -16.09 -5.74
CA ILE A 91 2.26 -16.96 -5.55
C ILE A 91 2.63 -17.70 -6.83
N LYS A 92 1.64 -18.17 -7.60
CA LYS A 92 1.86 -18.99 -8.81
C LYS A 92 2.25 -18.14 -10.03
N ILE A 93 1.79 -16.89 -10.08
CA ILE A 93 2.13 -15.96 -11.15
C ILE A 93 3.57 -15.51 -10.94
N ASP A 94 4.42 -15.85 -11.91
CA ASP A 94 5.82 -15.50 -11.92
C ASP A 94 5.95 -14.02 -12.36
N TRP A 95 5.75 -13.10 -11.42
CA TRP A 95 5.76 -11.65 -11.67
C TRP A 95 7.04 -11.17 -12.37
N THR A 96 8.15 -11.88 -12.18
CA THR A 96 9.43 -11.61 -12.83
C THR A 96 9.38 -11.79 -14.35
N LYS A 97 8.58 -12.73 -14.87
CA LYS A 97 8.37 -12.89 -16.32
C LYS A 97 7.48 -11.79 -16.89
N LEU A 98 6.44 -11.39 -16.14
CA LEU A 98 5.53 -10.31 -16.53
C LEU A 98 6.23 -8.96 -16.64
N ILE A 99 7.17 -8.68 -15.73
CA ILE A 99 7.94 -7.43 -15.75
C ILE A 99 8.89 -7.39 -16.97
N ARG A 100 9.56 -8.50 -17.31
CA ARG A 100 10.47 -8.57 -18.47
C ARG A 100 9.76 -8.41 -19.82
N VAL A 101 8.55 -8.95 -19.97
CA VAL A 101 7.75 -8.82 -21.22
C VAL A 101 7.36 -7.37 -21.53
N ARG A 102 7.42 -6.45 -20.55
CA ARG A 102 7.11 -5.03 -20.76
C ARG A 102 8.32 -4.16 -21.10
N GLU A 103 9.54 -4.69 -20.98
CA GLU A 103 10.76 -3.97 -21.35
C GLU A 103 11.27 -4.30 -22.77
N GLU A 104 10.64 -5.26 -23.47
CA GLU A 104 10.81 -5.52 -24.92
C GLU A 104 9.67 -4.87 -25.73
#